data_AF-A0A968FT49-F1
#
_entry.id   AF-A0A968FT49-F1
#
_cell.length_a   1.000
_cell.length_b   1.000
_cell.length_c   1.000
_cell.angle_alpha   90.00
_cell.angle_beta   90.00
_cell.angle_gamma   90.00
#
_symmetry.space_group_name_H-M   'P 1'
#
loop_
_entity.id
_entity.type
_entity.pdbx_description
1 polymer ?
#
loop_
_entity_poly.entity_id
_entity_poly.type
_entity_poly.pdbx_seq_one_letter_code
_entity_poly.pdbx_strand_id
1 'polypeptide(L)' 'MDVLDELGDFMSSPVMRIDSGASVQEAALLMKAENVGSLIVEQYGEDTGIITEKDLTQKVLAKGKDPEQCEVTDVMTQPI' A
#
# COMPACT_ATOMS: atom_id res chain seq x y z
N MET A 1 27.14 2.26 -16.98
CA MET A 1 25.96 3.02 -16.53
C MET A 1 24.92 1.96 -16.25
N ASP A 2 24.71 1.69 -14.97
CA ASP A 2 23.88 0.58 -14.51
C ASP A 2 22.41 0.90 -14.78
N VAL A 3 21.67 -0.05 -15.34
CA VAL A 3 20.25 0.09 -15.71
C VAL A 3 19.38 0.48 -14.51
N LEU A 4 19.86 0.18 -13.29
CA LEU A 4 19.22 0.54 -12.03
C LEU A 4 19.27 2.05 -11.75
N ASP A 5 20.33 2.73 -12.16
CA ASP A 5 20.47 4.18 -11.97
C ASP A 5 19.49 4.95 -12.88
N GLU A 6 19.31 4.51 -14.13
CA GLU A 6 18.33 5.12 -15.05
C GLU A 6 16.88 4.88 -14.62
N LEU A 7 16.58 3.75 -13.96
CA LEU A 7 15.23 3.43 -13.47
C LEU A 7 14.84 4.27 -12.25
N GLY A 8 15.80 4.56 -11.36
CA GLY A 8 15.57 5.37 -10.17
C GLY A 8 15.01 6.76 -10.49
N ASP A 9 15.41 7.35 -11.63
CA ASP A 9 14.93 8.65 -12.10
C ASP A 9 13.41 8.66 -12.41
N PHE A 10 12.80 7.49 -12.64
CA PHE A 10 11.38 7.32 -12.92
C PHE A 10 10.57 6.76 -11.74
N MET A 11 11.22 6.48 -10.61
CA MET A 11 10.55 5.99 -9.40
C MET A 11 10.03 7.14 -8.54
N SER A 12 8.91 6.92 -7.85
CA SER A 12 8.41 7.87 -6.85
C SER A 12 9.15 7.67 -5.54
N SER A 13 9.75 8.74 -5.02
CA SER A 13 10.39 8.80 -3.70
C SER A 13 9.87 10.03 -2.93
N PRO A 14 9.66 9.95 -1.61
CA PRO A 14 9.86 8.78 -0.74
C PRO A 14 8.78 7.70 -0.94
N VAL A 15 9.15 6.44 -0.71
CA VAL A 15 8.20 5.33 -0.69
C VAL A 15 7.45 5.36 0.64
N MET A 16 6.13 5.55 0.58
CA MET A 16 5.28 5.62 1.77
C MET A 16 4.96 4.23 2.31
N ARG A 17 5.02 4.10 3.64
CA ARG A 17 4.80 2.85 4.37
C ARG A 17 3.57 2.92 5.25
N ILE A 18 2.97 1.76 5.51
CA ILE A 18 1.88 1.60 6.47
C ILE A 18 2.01 0.29 7.25
N ASP A 19 1.57 0.29 8.51
CA ASP A 19 1.56 -0.91 9.35
C ASP A 19 0.54 -1.95 8.82
N SER A 20 0.92 -3.22 8.86
CA SER A 20 0.07 -4.34 8.40
C SER A 20 -1.29 -4.46 9.10
N GLY A 21 -1.39 -4.02 10.36
CA GLY A 21 -2.61 -4.01 11.16
C GLY A 21 -3.41 -2.71 11.07
N ALA A 22 -2.93 -1.71 10.31
CA ALA A 22 -3.73 -0.52 10.02
C ALA A 22 -5.00 -0.90 9.24
N SER A 23 -6.05 -0.11 9.42
CA SER A 23 -7.27 -0.26 8.65
C SER A 23 -7.08 0.15 7.19
N VAL A 24 -7.92 -0.41 6.33
CA VAL A 24 -8.02 0.01 4.92
C VAL A 24 -8.38 1.49 4.81
N GLN A 25 -9.16 2.04 5.74
CA GLN A 25 -9.49 3.47 5.77
C GLN A 25 -8.25 4.33 6.04
N GLU A 26 -7.40 3.95 6.99
CA GLU A 26 -6.13 4.64 7.25
C GLU A 26 -5.20 4.58 6.04
N ALA A 27 -5.13 3.44 5.34
CA ALA A 27 -4.40 3.31 4.09
C ALA A 27 -4.88 4.31 3.02
N ALA A 28 -6.19 4.40 2.82
CA ALA A 28 -6.80 5.33 1.86
C ALA A 28 -6.53 6.81 2.23
N LEU A 29 -6.60 7.14 3.52
CA LEU A 29 -6.31 8.49 4.01
C LEU A 29 -4.84 8.86 3.80
N LEU A 30 -3.91 7.94 4.06
CA LEU A 30 -2.49 8.16 3.83
C LEU A 30 -2.17 8.31 2.35
N MET A 31 -2.72 7.45 1.48
CA MET A 31 -2.60 7.57 0.03
C MET A 31 -3.07 8.95 -0.46
N LYS A 32 -4.21 9.43 0.05
CA LYS A 32 -4.74 10.76 -0.27
C LYS A 32 -3.84 11.90 0.25
N ALA A 33 -3.35 11.79 1.49
CA ALA A 33 -2.53 12.82 2.11
C ALA A 33 -1.19 13.00 1.38
N GLU A 34 -0.58 11.89 0.98
CA GLU A 34 0.73 11.86 0.31
C GLU A 34 0.63 11.91 -1.22
N ASN A 35 -0.59 11.91 -1.76
CA ASN A 35 -0.86 11.88 -3.19
C ASN A 35 -0.16 10.71 -3.92
N VAL A 36 -0.27 9.50 -3.35
CA VAL A 36 0.28 8.24 -3.87
C VAL A 36 -0.81 7.19 -4.03
N GLY A 37 -0.68 6.32 -5.04
CA GLY A 37 -1.66 5.24 -5.30
C GLY A 37 -1.33 3.89 -4.64
N SER A 38 -0.22 3.81 -3.92
CA SER A 38 0.26 2.59 -3.29
C SER A 38 1.11 2.86 -2.06
N LEU A 39 1.06 1.94 -1.10
CA LEU A 39 1.85 1.95 0.12
C LEU A 39 2.56 0.61 0.27
N ILE A 40 3.81 0.65 0.75
CA ILE A 40 4.50 -0.55 1.22
C ILE A 40 3.95 -0.91 2.59
N VAL A 41 3.65 -2.19 2.78
CA VAL A 41 3.14 -2.72 4.03
C VAL A 41 4.30 -3.22 4.87
N GLU A 42 4.43 -2.69 6.07
CA GLU A 42 5.46 -3.08 7.02
C GLU A 42 4.85 -3.96 8.12
N GLN A 43 5.57 -5.02 8.50
CA GLN A 43 5.24 -5.84 9.66
C GLN A 43 6.53 -6.14 10.43
N TYR A 44 6.58 -5.77 11.71
CA TYR A 44 7.76 -5.95 12.57
C TYR A 44 9.08 -5.36 12.01
N GLY A 45 9.01 -4.27 11.25
CA GLY A 45 10.19 -3.63 10.65
C GLY A 45 10.61 -4.23 9.30
N GLU A 46 9.86 -5.17 8.75
CA GLU A 46 10.11 -5.76 7.44
C GLU A 46 9.03 -5.35 6.42
N ASP A 47 9.45 -5.03 5.20
CA ASP A 47 8.54 -4.76 4.08
C ASP A 47 7.93 -6.11 3.62
N THR A 48 6.64 -6.35 3.92
CA THR A 48 5.97 -7.66 3.75
C THR A 48 4.95 -7.70 2.60
N GLY A 49 4.64 -6.57 1.99
CA GLY A 49 3.66 -6.50 0.92
C GLY A 49 3.43 -5.10 0.38
N ILE A 50 2.52 -4.99 -0.57
CA ILE A 50 2.06 -3.71 -1.13
C ILE A 50 0.54 -3.67 -1.12
N ILE A 51 -0.02 -2.52 -0.77
CA ILE A 51 -1.43 -2.22 -0.93
C ILE A 51 -1.61 -1.07 -1.92
N THR A 52 -2.54 -1.22 -2.85
CA THR A 52 -2.82 -0.25 -3.92
C THR A 52 -4.27 0.20 -3.91
N GLU A 53 -4.59 1.31 -4.59
CA GLU A 53 -5.98 1.74 -4.82
C GLU A 53 -6.85 0.63 -5.46
N LYS A 54 -6.24 -0.23 -6.28
CA LYS A 54 -6.92 -1.39 -6.87
C LYS A 54 -7.34 -2.40 -5.81
N ASP A 55 -6.52 -2.61 -4.78
CA ASP A 55 -6.88 -3.48 -3.66
C ASP A 55 -8.04 -2.89 -2.85
N LEU A 56 -7.99 -1.58 -2.55
CA LEU A 56 -9.08 -0.88 -1.88
C LEU A 56 -10.40 -1.05 -2.64
N THR A 57 -10.39 -0.79 -3.95
CA THR A 57 -11.59 -0.83 -4.78
C THR A 57 -12.10 -2.26 -5.01
N GLN A 58 -11.23 -3.23 -5.30
CA GLN A 58 -11.63 -4.58 -5.71
C GLN A 58 -11.83 -5.55 -4.54
N LYS A 59 -11.03 -5.43 -3.48
CA LYS A 59 -11.04 -6.39 -2.37
C LYS A 59 -11.86 -5.91 -1.17
N VAL A 60 -12.15 -4.61 -1.09
CA VAL A 60 -12.96 -4.01 -0.01
C VAL A 60 -14.27 -3.47 -0.55
N LEU A 61 -14.23 -2.41 -1.36
CA LEU A 61 -15.44 -1.69 -1.79
C LEU A 61 -16.36 -2.58 -2.64
N ALA A 62 -15.83 -3.24 -3.66
CA ALA A 62 -16.60 -4.13 -4.53
C ALA A 62 -17.21 -5.34 -3.78
N LYS A 63 -16.66 -5.68 -2.59
CA LYS A 63 -17.17 -6.76 -1.73
C LYS A 63 -18.10 -6.26 -0.62
N GLY A 64 -18.34 -4.96 -0.52
CA GLY A 64 -19.17 -4.36 0.54
C GLY A 64 -18.59 -4.54 1.94
N LYS A 65 -17.27 -4.71 2.07
CA LYS A 65 -16.61 -4.78 3.38
C LYS A 65 -16.53 -3.39 4.01
N ASP A 66 -16.59 -3.34 5.34
CA ASP A 66 -16.33 -2.12 6.11
C ASP A 66 -14.81 -1.82 6.12
N PRO A 67 -14.36 -0.69 5.56
CA PRO A 67 -12.93 -0.34 5.53
C PRO A 67 -12.34 0.01 6.89
N GLU A 68 -13.15 0.31 7.91
CA GLU A 68 -12.67 0.57 9.28
C GLU A 68 -12.40 -0.72 10.06
N GLN A 69 -13.01 -1.84 9.62
CA GLN A 69 -12.89 -3.16 10.27
C GLN A 69 -12.04 -4.15 9.46
N CYS A 70 -11.49 -3.72 8.32
CA CYS A 70 -10.64 -4.53 7.46
C CYS A 70 -9.19 -4.08 7.63
N GLU A 71 -8.30 -5.00 7.98
CA GLU A 71 -6.88 -4.69 8.09
C GLU A 71 -6.22 -4.70 6.71
N VAL A 72 -5.12 -3.96 6.57
CA VAL A 72 -4.30 -3.92 5.35
C VAL A 72 -3.82 -5.32 4.98
N THR A 73 -3.43 -6.14 5.97
CA THR A 73 -2.95 -7.51 5.76
C THR A 73 -3.97 -8.42 5.06
N ASP A 74 -5.27 -8.17 5.25
CA ASP A 74 -6.35 -8.98 4.66
C ASP A 74 -6.52 -8.77 3.14
N VAL A 75 -5.98 -7.66 2.61
CA VAL A 75 -6.25 -7.21 1.25
C VAL A 75 -5.03 -6.82 0.45
N MET A 76 -3.86 -6.66 1.08
CA MET A 76 -2.62 -6.41 0.36
C MET A 76 -2.25 -7.55 -0.61
N THR A 77 -1.22 -7.33 -1.41
CA THR A 77 -0.63 -8.35 -2.29
C THR A 77 0.74 -8.75 -1.76
N GLN A 78 1.01 -10.06 -1.71
CA GLN A 78 2.22 -10.66 -1.13
C GLN A 78 2.72 -11.88 -1.94
N PRO A 79 4.03 -12.22 -1.88
CA PRO A 79 5.13 -11.36 -1.40
C PRO A 79 5.56 -10.38 -2.51
N ILE A 80 6.37 -9.37 -2.14
CA ILE A 80 7.10 -8.53 -3.10
C ILE A 80 8.35 -9.28 -3.57
#